data_AF-A0A349VR95-F1
#
_entry.id   AF-A0A349VR95-F1
#
_cell.length_a   1.000
_cell.length_b   1.000
_cell.length_c   1.000
_cell.angle_alpha   90.00
_cell.angle_beta   90.00
_cell.angle_gamma   90.00
#
_symmetry.space_group_name_H-M   'P 1'
#
loop_
_entity.id
_entity.type
_entity.pdbx_description
1 polymer ?
#
loop_
_entity_poly.entity_id
_entity_poly.type
_entity_poly.pdbx_seq_one_letter_code
_entity_poly.pdbx_strand_id
1 'polypeptide(L)'
;MSNNQPKSRPNQGAPKTNPTRTYSQTKRPTRRLSKAEIARRIFIAKCIIVFCMIFVLGGGVFLLSRSGLFKKSSKTERTMLSSLTSQSTESTTPPETSDTTPAPTDAEKPLSGYTVILDPGHSGEDTGCGWPLNSSEIEEKDITLKIVNAMEEDLTSRGAKVYVTRKTDDTVGIYYRMAEVHLICMDIAKERGELPFSAEKEQELRQKCEKIKSINEWQKFSKEGMGFMAGFGASEDLKLLMDMEAKMTDVVFVSIHINSTGDPAEYEIKHGAAVHFADDTYISSPSHDEGGEPRHDPYFGRNNELNSKFAQMIYDHYVQYFPDMVSYSQAQSHLASAFAVIREQSLVGVLFEVGFITNPHDRDFFKNDENLKKSAIPLDDAIEEYFLSLKDTQPATT
;
A
#
# COMPACT_ATOMS: atom_id res chain seq x y z
N MET A 1 38.95 36.08 77.49
CA MET A 1 37.50 35.96 77.73
C MET A 1 36.83 36.33 76.40
N SER A 2 36.13 35.52 75.61
CA SER A 2 35.55 34.17 75.70
C SER A 2 35.96 33.37 74.43
N ASN A 3 35.91 32.04 74.50
CA ASN A 3 36.53 31.07 73.60
C ASN A 3 35.52 30.51 72.56
N ASN A 4 35.93 30.28 71.30
CA ASN A 4 35.64 29.03 70.56
C ASN A 4 36.23 29.00 69.14
N GLN A 5 36.80 27.83 68.80
CA GLN A 5 37.36 27.45 67.49
C GLN A 5 36.31 27.26 66.38
N PRO A 6 36.76 27.19 65.12
CA PRO A 6 36.17 26.30 64.12
C PRO A 6 37.15 25.29 63.49
N LYS A 7 36.60 24.09 63.23
CA LYS A 7 37.24 22.90 62.65
C LYS A 7 37.34 22.94 61.13
N SER A 8 38.34 22.22 60.61
CA SER A 8 38.76 22.06 59.22
C SER A 8 37.87 21.14 58.36
N ARG A 9 37.81 21.42 57.05
CA ARG A 9 37.38 20.50 55.98
C ARG A 9 38.61 19.87 55.31
N PRO A 10 38.52 18.61 54.84
CA PRO A 10 39.36 18.12 53.75
C PRO A 10 38.57 17.78 52.49
N ASN A 11 39.37 17.55 51.45
CA ASN A 11 39.13 17.75 50.03
C ASN A 11 38.72 16.45 49.29
N GLN A 12 37.95 16.65 48.21
CA GLN A 12 37.76 15.86 46.97
C GLN A 12 37.93 14.32 46.97
N GLY A 13 36.84 13.63 46.60
CA GLY A 13 36.82 12.23 46.17
C GLY A 13 36.19 12.07 44.78
N ALA A 14 36.83 11.27 43.93
CA ALA A 14 36.45 10.92 42.57
C ALA A 14 35.10 10.17 42.46
N PRO A 15 34.44 10.14 41.28
CA PRO A 15 33.17 9.44 41.10
C PRO A 15 33.35 7.92 41.18
N LYS A 16 32.55 7.27 42.04
CA LYS A 16 32.51 5.81 42.21
C LYS A 16 31.91 5.14 40.98
N THR A 17 32.60 4.13 40.47
CA THR A 17 32.13 3.17 39.47
C THR A 17 30.94 2.37 40.02
N ASN A 18 29.83 2.35 39.28
CA ASN A 18 28.66 1.52 39.59
C ASN A 18 28.96 0.03 39.33
N PRO A 19 28.48 -0.90 40.18
CA PRO A 19 28.70 -2.32 39.98
C PRO A 19 27.86 -2.87 38.81
N THR A 20 28.50 -3.73 38.03
CA THR A 20 27.93 -4.56 36.96
C THR A 20 26.74 -5.37 37.47
N ARG A 21 25.55 -5.08 36.93
CA ARG A 21 24.33 -5.85 37.19
C ARG A 21 24.29 -7.01 36.20
N THR A 22 24.66 -8.20 36.64
CA THR A 22 24.43 -9.45 35.89
C THR A 22 22.93 -9.69 35.76
N TYR A 23 22.40 -9.63 34.53
CA TYR A 23 21.03 -10.07 34.22
C TYR A 23 20.96 -11.60 34.36
N SER A 24 20.28 -12.07 35.40
CA SER A 24 19.83 -13.46 35.49
C SER A 24 18.62 -13.63 34.57
N GLN A 25 18.74 -14.47 33.54
CA GLN A 25 17.60 -14.92 32.74
C GLN A 25 16.70 -15.80 33.60
N THR A 26 15.64 -15.25 34.17
CA THR A 26 14.56 -16.07 34.72
C THR A 26 13.66 -16.53 33.56
N LYS A 27 13.75 -17.82 33.23
CA LYS A 27 12.84 -18.48 32.28
C LYS A 27 11.40 -18.28 32.77
N ARG A 28 10.52 -17.71 31.92
CA ARG A 28 9.07 -17.65 32.15
C ARG A 28 8.54 -19.07 32.38
N PRO A 29 7.68 -19.31 33.38
CA PRO A 29 7.12 -20.63 33.59
C PRO A 29 6.15 -20.97 32.46
N THR A 30 6.49 -21.99 31.66
CA THR A 30 5.55 -22.60 30.72
C THR A 30 4.44 -23.29 31.52
N ARG A 31 3.23 -22.75 31.47
CA ARG A 31 2.04 -23.36 32.10
C ARG A 31 1.79 -24.73 31.44
N ARG A 32 2.06 -25.82 32.17
CA ARG A 32 1.67 -27.17 31.76
C ARG A 32 0.14 -27.27 31.76
N LEU A 33 -0.44 -27.53 30.59
CA LEU A 33 -1.88 -27.79 30.46
C LEU A 33 -2.24 -29.09 31.20
N SER A 34 -3.37 -29.08 31.90
CA SER A 34 -3.87 -30.28 32.56
C SER A 34 -4.28 -31.35 31.53
N LYS A 35 -4.26 -32.63 31.91
CA LYS A 35 -4.75 -33.72 31.03
C LYS A 35 -6.20 -33.49 30.58
N ALA A 36 -7.02 -32.83 31.41
CA ALA A 36 -8.40 -32.46 31.10
C ALA A 36 -8.48 -31.36 30.03
N GLU A 37 -7.61 -30.35 30.06
CA GLU A 37 -7.54 -29.32 29.02
C GLU A 37 -7.04 -29.86 27.68
N ILE A 38 -6.07 -30.79 27.71
CA ILE A 38 -5.60 -31.46 26.49
C ILE A 38 -6.73 -32.29 25.87
N ALA A 39 -7.47 -33.06 26.68
CA ALA A 39 -8.61 -33.83 26.22
C ALA A 39 -9.73 -32.94 25.64
N ARG A 40 -10.01 -31.80 26.28
CA ARG A 40 -11.02 -30.83 25.80
C ARG A 40 -10.61 -30.18 24.48
N ARG A 41 -9.34 -29.84 24.30
CA ARG A 41 -8.81 -29.29 23.04
C ARG A 41 -8.85 -30.32 21.90
N ILE A 42 -8.50 -31.57 22.17
CA ILE A 42 -8.60 -32.66 21.19
C ILE A 42 -10.07 -32.91 20.81
N PHE A 43 -10.99 -32.85 21.76
CA PHE A 43 -12.42 -32.99 21.50
C PHE A 43 -12.95 -31.86 20.60
N ILE A 44 -12.62 -30.59 20.90
CA ILE A 44 -13.01 -29.43 20.08
C ILE A 44 -12.44 -29.54 18.65
N ALA A 45 -11.16 -29.90 18.51
CA ALA A 45 -10.54 -30.10 17.20
C ALA A 45 -11.24 -31.20 16.38
N LYS A 46 -11.63 -32.31 17.02
CA LYS A 46 -12.41 -33.37 16.36
C LYS A 46 -13.81 -32.91 15.96
N CYS A 47 -14.48 -32.10 16.77
CA CYS A 47 -15.78 -31.51 16.41
C CYS A 47 -15.67 -30.57 15.21
N ILE A 48 -14.61 -29.76 15.13
CA ILE A 48 -14.36 -28.87 13.98
C ILE A 48 -14.14 -29.68 12.70
N ILE A 49 -13.32 -30.74 12.76
CA ILE A 49 -13.06 -31.60 11.59
C ILE A 49 -14.35 -32.28 11.10
N VAL A 50 -15.18 -32.79 12.02
CA VAL A 50 -16.48 -33.39 11.67
C VAL A 50 -17.43 -32.35 11.08
N PHE A 51 -17.47 -31.14 11.63
CA PHE A 51 -18.28 -30.04 11.09
C PHE A 51 -17.84 -29.61 9.68
N CYS A 52 -16.53 -29.54 9.43
CA CYS A 52 -15.98 -29.27 8.10
C CYS A 52 -16.32 -30.38 7.10
N MET A 53 -16.28 -31.65 7.51
CA MET A 53 -16.67 -32.77 6.62
C MET A 53 -18.17 -32.76 6.28
N ILE A 54 -19.04 -32.34 7.22
CA ILE A 54 -20.48 -32.18 6.95
C ILE A 54 -20.73 -31.05 5.93
N PHE A 55 -19.95 -29.96 5.97
CA PHE A 55 -20.05 -28.88 4.97
C PHE A 55 -19.55 -29.30 3.58
N VAL A 56 -18.47 -30.08 3.51
CA VAL A 56 -17.92 -30.60 2.23
C VAL A 56 -18.87 -31.62 1.60
N LEU A 57 -19.53 -32.46 2.40
CA LEU A 57 -20.48 -33.46 1.89
C LEU A 57 -21.89 -32.88 1.65
N GLY A 58 -22.29 -31.83 2.38
CA GLY A 58 -23.59 -31.16 2.23
C GLY A 58 -23.64 -30.10 1.12
N GLY A 59 -22.51 -29.43 0.84
CA GLY A 59 -22.42 -28.41 -0.22
C GLY A 59 -22.49 -28.96 -1.65
N GLY A 60 -22.25 -30.27 -1.83
CA GLY A 60 -22.26 -30.93 -3.14
C GLY A 60 -23.64 -31.21 -3.75
N VAL A 61 -24.73 -30.94 -3.03
CA VAL A 61 -26.10 -31.30 -3.50
C VAL A 61 -26.90 -30.09 -4.02
N PHE A 62 -26.42 -28.84 -3.85
CA PHE A 62 -27.16 -27.65 -4.26
C PHE A 62 -26.81 -27.08 -5.65
N LEU A 63 -25.84 -27.68 -6.36
CA LEU A 63 -25.41 -27.23 -7.70
C LEU A 63 -25.76 -28.20 -8.84
N LEU A 64 -26.86 -28.95 -8.71
CA LEU A 64 -27.42 -29.77 -9.79
C LEU A 64 -28.91 -29.51 -10.00
N SER A 65 -29.26 -28.29 -10.37
CA SER A 65 -30.49 -28.00 -11.12
C SER A 65 -30.46 -26.59 -11.71
N ARG A 66 -29.78 -26.45 -12.84
CA ARG A 66 -30.09 -25.49 -13.91
C ARG A 66 -29.18 -25.73 -15.12
N SER A 67 -29.39 -26.87 -15.78
CA SER A 67 -28.88 -27.13 -17.12
C SER A 67 -30.06 -27.25 -18.09
N GLY A 68 -30.34 -26.14 -18.78
CA GLY A 68 -31.36 -26.06 -19.81
C GLY A 68 -31.03 -24.98 -20.83
N LEU A 69 -30.63 -25.43 -22.02
CA LEU A 69 -30.48 -24.70 -23.28
C LEU A 69 -29.34 -23.67 -23.35
N PHE A 70 -28.25 -24.02 -24.02
CA PHE A 70 -27.88 -23.35 -25.28
C PHE A 70 -27.02 -24.29 -26.14
N LYS A 71 -27.47 -24.46 -27.37
CA LYS A 71 -26.98 -25.42 -28.37
C LYS A 71 -25.82 -24.79 -29.14
N LYS A 72 -24.70 -25.52 -29.15
CA LYS A 72 -23.50 -25.26 -29.96
C LYS A 72 -23.86 -25.11 -31.44
N SER A 73 -23.48 -24.00 -32.08
CA SER A 73 -23.45 -23.89 -33.54
C SER A 73 -22.06 -23.45 -33.99
N SER A 74 -21.57 -24.17 -34.99
CA SER A 74 -20.23 -24.12 -35.56
C SER A 74 -20.12 -23.10 -36.68
N LYS A 75 -18.97 -22.41 -36.73
CA LYS A 75 -18.10 -22.26 -37.91
C LYS A 75 -18.81 -22.35 -39.27
N THR A 76 -19.42 -21.24 -39.73
CA THR A 76 -19.60 -20.82 -41.14
C THR A 76 -20.34 -19.49 -41.11
N GLU A 77 -19.62 -18.37 -41.11
CA GLU A 77 -20.14 -17.05 -41.53
C GLU A 77 -18.97 -16.06 -41.62
N ARG A 78 -17.99 -16.42 -42.46
CA ARG A 78 -16.92 -15.50 -42.89
C ARG A 78 -16.78 -15.58 -44.40
N THR A 79 -17.89 -15.34 -45.09
CA THR A 79 -17.93 -15.04 -46.53
C THR A 79 -19.29 -14.40 -46.79
N MET A 80 -19.31 -13.08 -47.08
CA MET A 80 -20.42 -12.23 -47.54
C MET A 80 -20.45 -10.91 -46.76
N LEU A 81 -19.42 -10.06 -46.91
CA LEU A 81 -19.56 -8.60 -46.96
C LEU A 81 -18.22 -7.96 -47.39
N SER A 82 -17.70 -8.42 -48.53
CA SER A 82 -16.59 -7.79 -49.23
C SER A 82 -16.90 -7.77 -50.72
N SER A 83 -17.96 -7.05 -51.06
CA SER A 83 -18.16 -6.51 -52.39
C SER A 83 -19.22 -5.43 -52.24
N LEU A 84 -18.81 -4.18 -52.43
CA LEU A 84 -19.56 -3.08 -53.05
C LEU A 84 -18.88 -1.77 -52.62
N THR A 85 -17.72 -1.52 -53.21
CA THR A 85 -17.17 -0.17 -53.34
C THR A 85 -16.90 0.02 -54.83
N SER A 86 -17.65 0.91 -55.49
CA SER A 86 -17.15 1.84 -56.52
C SER A 86 -18.29 2.63 -57.19
N GLN A 87 -18.08 3.95 -57.17
CA GLN A 87 -18.58 5.00 -58.09
C GLN A 87 -20.01 5.54 -57.92
N SER A 88 -20.12 6.81 -57.53
CA SER A 88 -20.32 7.91 -58.49
C SER A 88 -20.21 9.29 -57.81
N THR A 89 -19.72 10.26 -58.58
CA THR A 89 -19.58 11.69 -58.29
C THR A 89 -20.87 12.44 -58.62
N GLU A 90 -21.32 13.39 -57.78
CA GLU A 90 -21.64 14.76 -58.21
C GLU A 90 -22.02 15.69 -57.05
N SER A 91 -21.84 16.98 -57.34
CA SER A 91 -21.91 18.16 -56.47
C SER A 91 -23.33 18.67 -56.27
N THR A 92 -23.69 19.05 -55.03
CA THR A 92 -24.61 20.18 -54.73
C THR A 92 -24.60 20.51 -53.23
N THR A 93 -24.52 21.80 -52.89
CA THR A 93 -24.79 22.41 -51.56
C THR A 93 -26.13 23.18 -51.67
N PRO A 94 -26.77 23.78 -50.63
CA PRO A 94 -26.82 23.63 -49.14
C PRO A 94 -28.29 23.31 -48.65
N PRO A 95 -28.74 23.35 -47.35
CA PRO A 95 -28.27 24.20 -46.25
C PRO A 95 -28.16 23.63 -44.82
N GLU A 96 -27.49 24.47 -44.02
CA GLU A 96 -27.32 24.46 -42.57
C GLU A 96 -28.47 23.86 -41.76
N THR A 97 -28.12 22.82 -41.00
CA THR A 97 -28.72 22.55 -39.70
C THR A 97 -27.60 22.43 -38.69
N SER A 98 -27.71 23.26 -37.66
CA SER A 98 -26.85 23.36 -36.49
C SER A 98 -26.80 22.04 -35.72
N ASP A 99 -25.81 21.21 -36.03
CA ASP A 99 -25.42 20.13 -35.12
C ASP A 99 -24.51 20.72 -34.04
N THR A 100 -25.04 20.77 -32.83
CA THR A 100 -24.26 21.11 -31.65
C THR A 100 -23.46 19.86 -31.29
N THR A 101 -22.32 19.66 -31.97
CA THR A 101 -21.35 18.64 -31.57
C THR A 101 -20.79 19.04 -30.20
N PRO A 102 -20.85 18.18 -29.17
CA PRO A 102 -20.15 18.45 -27.92
C PRO A 102 -18.66 18.60 -28.22
N ALA A 103 -18.02 19.59 -27.60
CA ALA A 103 -16.59 19.82 -27.74
C ALA A 103 -15.80 18.52 -27.50
N PRO A 104 -14.71 18.26 -28.25
CA PRO A 104 -13.88 17.10 -28.01
C PRO A 104 -13.35 17.17 -26.59
N THR A 105 -13.69 16.17 -25.77
CA THR A 105 -13.00 15.91 -24.51
C THR A 105 -11.51 15.74 -24.79
N ASP A 106 -10.65 16.27 -23.92
CA ASP A 106 -9.17 16.20 -23.96
C ASP A 106 -8.68 14.73 -23.93
N ALA A 107 -8.83 14.01 -25.05
CA ALA A 107 -8.46 12.61 -25.18
C ALA A 107 -6.94 12.36 -25.05
N GLU A 108 -6.12 13.43 -25.05
CA GLU A 108 -4.67 13.35 -24.96
C GLU A 108 -4.15 13.34 -23.50
N LYS A 109 -4.97 13.73 -22.51
CA LYS A 109 -4.58 13.80 -21.08
C LYS A 109 -5.70 13.36 -20.13
N PRO A 110 -6.06 12.06 -20.09
CA PRO A 110 -7.22 11.54 -19.35
C PRO A 110 -7.13 11.79 -17.83
N LEU A 111 -5.92 11.95 -17.29
CA LEU A 111 -5.66 12.15 -15.88
C LEU A 111 -5.53 13.63 -15.45
N SER A 112 -5.85 14.57 -16.33
CA SER A 112 -5.81 16.00 -16.00
C SER A 112 -6.70 16.31 -14.79
N GLY A 113 -6.11 16.94 -13.77
CA GLY A 113 -6.77 17.30 -12.51
C GLY A 113 -6.70 16.24 -11.42
N TYR A 114 -6.14 15.06 -11.69
CA TYR A 114 -5.86 14.04 -10.68
C TYR A 114 -4.42 14.09 -10.19
N THR A 115 -4.20 13.63 -8.97
CA THR A 115 -2.87 13.53 -8.36
C THR A 115 -2.56 12.09 -7.96
N VAL A 116 -1.33 11.66 -8.20
CA VAL A 116 -0.82 10.35 -7.77
C VAL A 116 0.42 10.57 -6.91
N ILE A 117 0.43 9.95 -5.72
CA ILE A 117 1.61 9.93 -4.86
C ILE A 117 2.21 8.52 -4.93
N LEU A 118 3.43 8.42 -5.43
CA LEU A 118 4.17 7.17 -5.59
C LEU A 118 5.22 7.01 -4.51
N ASP A 119 5.35 5.80 -3.98
CA ASP A 119 6.30 5.46 -2.92
C ASP A 119 7.14 4.25 -3.34
N PRO A 120 8.40 4.44 -3.80
CA PRO A 120 9.28 3.32 -4.03
C PRO A 120 9.79 2.80 -2.68
N GLY A 121 9.39 1.57 -2.33
CA GLY A 121 9.76 0.91 -1.09
C GLY A 121 11.28 0.84 -0.88
N HIS A 122 11.69 0.85 0.40
CA HIS A 122 13.09 0.78 0.85
C HIS A 122 13.96 1.92 0.31
N SER A 123 15.24 2.01 0.70
CA SER A 123 16.21 3.02 0.21
C SER A 123 17.55 2.92 0.95
N GLY A 124 18.64 3.28 0.28
CA GLY A 124 19.94 3.48 0.90
C GLY A 124 20.45 2.22 1.61
N GLU A 125 20.67 2.32 2.93
CA GLU A 125 21.10 1.19 3.77
C GLU A 125 20.01 0.12 3.98
N ASP A 126 18.74 0.51 3.88
CA ASP A 126 17.62 -0.43 3.85
C ASP A 126 17.45 -0.91 2.40
N THR A 127 18.05 -2.04 2.09
CA THR A 127 18.01 -2.64 0.75
C THR A 127 16.69 -3.34 0.45
N GLY A 128 15.85 -3.55 1.47
CA GLY A 128 14.71 -4.44 1.41
C GLY A 128 15.13 -5.89 1.20
N CYS A 129 14.30 -6.65 0.49
CA CYS A 129 14.62 -8.02 0.13
C CYS A 129 15.71 -8.04 -0.96
N GLY A 130 16.66 -8.98 -0.86
CA GLY A 130 17.77 -9.11 -1.81
C GLY A 130 18.01 -10.55 -2.25
N TRP A 131 18.55 -10.72 -3.45
CA TRP A 131 18.99 -12.03 -3.95
C TRP A 131 20.27 -11.97 -4.78
N PRO A 132 21.18 -12.96 -4.65
CA PRO A 132 21.24 -13.99 -3.60
C PRO A 132 21.28 -13.39 -2.19
N LEU A 133 20.78 -14.12 -1.16
CA LEU A 133 20.62 -13.60 0.22
C LEU A 133 21.87 -12.94 0.86
N ASN A 134 23.06 -13.19 0.31
CA ASN A 134 24.33 -12.64 0.79
C ASN A 134 25.06 -11.82 -0.29
N SER A 135 24.32 -11.19 -1.20
CA SER A 135 24.83 -10.44 -2.35
C SER A 135 23.94 -9.24 -2.68
N SER A 136 24.54 -8.16 -3.18
CA SER A 136 23.86 -6.98 -3.72
C SER A 136 23.69 -7.07 -5.24
N GLU A 137 23.34 -8.26 -5.76
CA GLU A 137 23.12 -8.45 -7.21
C GLU A 137 21.75 -7.89 -7.62
N ILE A 138 20.74 -8.13 -6.78
CA ILE A 138 19.38 -7.66 -6.98
C ILE A 138 18.86 -7.23 -5.61
N GLU A 139 18.42 -5.98 -5.50
CA GLU A 139 17.90 -5.41 -4.26
C GLU A 139 16.54 -4.77 -4.55
N GLU A 140 15.60 -4.95 -3.62
CA GLU A 140 14.24 -4.43 -3.72
C GLU A 140 14.22 -2.92 -3.98
N LYS A 141 15.02 -2.15 -3.23
CA LYS A 141 15.09 -0.68 -3.37
C LYS A 141 15.38 -0.18 -4.80
N ASP A 142 16.14 -0.95 -5.58
CA ASP A 142 16.51 -0.61 -6.96
C ASP A 142 15.39 -0.98 -7.93
N ILE A 143 14.73 -2.12 -7.70
CA ILE A 143 13.58 -2.56 -8.48
C ILE A 143 12.41 -1.58 -8.31
N THR A 144 12.07 -1.24 -7.06
CA THR A 144 10.95 -0.35 -6.73
C THR A 144 11.18 1.04 -7.33
N LEU A 145 12.41 1.58 -7.24
CA LEU A 145 12.77 2.86 -7.83
C LEU A 145 12.63 2.85 -9.37
N LYS A 146 13.05 1.78 -10.05
CA LYS A 146 12.91 1.66 -11.50
C LYS A 146 11.44 1.64 -11.95
N ILE A 147 10.59 0.89 -11.25
CA ILE A 147 9.15 0.81 -11.55
C ILE A 147 8.50 2.18 -11.33
N VAL A 148 8.74 2.81 -10.18
CA VAL A 148 8.15 4.11 -9.84
C VAL A 148 8.59 5.22 -10.81
N ASN A 149 9.86 5.23 -11.25
CA ASN A 149 10.31 6.19 -12.24
C ASN A 149 9.58 6.03 -13.58
N ALA A 150 9.29 4.79 -13.99
CA ALA A 150 8.51 4.53 -15.20
C ALA A 150 7.04 4.96 -15.03
N MET A 151 6.45 4.73 -13.85
CA MET A 151 5.10 5.20 -13.53
C MET A 151 5.01 6.73 -13.50
N GLU A 152 6.00 7.42 -12.91
CA GLU A 152 6.04 8.88 -12.87
C GLU A 152 6.03 9.46 -14.29
N GLU A 153 6.83 8.89 -15.20
CA GLU A 153 6.89 9.32 -16.60
C GLU A 153 5.55 9.13 -17.32
N ASP A 154 4.95 7.93 -17.24
CA ASP A 154 3.72 7.59 -17.94
C ASP A 154 2.51 8.37 -17.38
N LEU A 155 2.30 8.38 -16.06
CA LEU A 155 1.21 9.14 -15.41
C LEU A 155 1.29 10.65 -15.70
N THR A 156 2.50 11.22 -15.67
CA THR A 156 2.70 12.63 -16.03
C THR A 156 2.35 12.88 -17.50
N SER A 157 2.70 11.95 -18.40
CA SER A 157 2.37 12.05 -19.83
C SER A 157 0.85 12.03 -20.06
N ARG A 158 0.11 11.27 -19.23
CA ARG A 158 -1.36 11.19 -19.20
C ARG A 158 -2.03 12.38 -18.52
N GLY A 159 -1.25 13.32 -17.97
CA GLY A 159 -1.73 14.59 -17.39
C GLY A 159 -1.91 14.62 -15.87
N ALA A 160 -1.55 13.55 -15.15
CA ALA A 160 -1.61 13.54 -13.70
C ALA A 160 -0.54 14.48 -13.09
N LYS A 161 -0.83 15.05 -11.91
CA LYS A 161 0.21 15.62 -11.04
C LYS A 161 0.83 14.46 -10.25
N VAL A 162 2.12 14.20 -10.42
CA VAL A 162 2.79 13.09 -9.73
C VAL A 162 3.75 13.62 -8.66
N TYR A 163 3.65 13.04 -7.47
CA TYR A 163 4.63 13.19 -6.40
C TYR A 163 5.30 11.85 -6.12
N VAL A 164 6.58 11.88 -5.75
CA VAL A 164 7.33 10.67 -5.40
C VAL A 164 8.02 10.89 -4.05
N THR A 165 7.84 9.98 -3.10
CA THR A 165 8.37 10.11 -1.73
C THR A 165 9.90 10.09 -1.66
N ARG A 166 10.57 9.48 -2.65
CA ARG A 166 12.00 9.62 -2.93
C ARG A 166 12.29 9.45 -4.42
N LYS A 167 13.17 10.27 -5.00
CA LYS A 167 13.56 10.19 -6.43
C LYS A 167 14.91 9.52 -6.67
N THR A 168 15.63 9.26 -5.58
CA THR A 168 17.02 8.79 -5.54
C THR A 168 17.13 7.67 -4.52
N ASP A 169 18.31 7.05 -4.44
CA ASP A 169 18.62 6.04 -3.43
C ASP A 169 19.08 6.65 -2.07
N ASP A 170 18.53 7.82 -1.73
CA ASP A 170 18.84 8.48 -0.46
C ASP A 170 18.15 7.72 0.69
N THR A 171 18.90 7.44 1.76
CA THR A 171 18.38 6.71 2.94
C THR A 171 17.23 7.48 3.59
N VAL A 172 16.01 6.94 3.50
CA VAL A 172 14.81 7.46 4.16
C VAL A 172 14.02 6.35 4.84
N GLY A 173 13.69 6.54 6.12
CA GLY A 173 12.87 5.59 6.87
C GLY A 173 11.39 5.60 6.44
N ILE A 174 10.65 4.54 6.79
CA ILE A 174 9.22 4.43 6.48
C ILE A 174 8.40 5.64 6.96
N TYR A 175 8.70 6.15 8.15
CA TYR A 175 8.00 7.30 8.74
C TYR A 175 8.43 8.64 8.12
N TYR A 176 9.61 8.71 7.50
CA TYR A 176 9.97 9.84 6.65
C TYR A 176 8.98 9.93 5.50
N ARG A 177 8.73 8.81 4.81
CA ARG A 177 7.86 8.76 3.63
C ARG A 177 6.42 9.13 4.00
N MET A 178 5.93 8.72 5.16
CA MET A 178 4.61 9.14 5.65
C MET A 178 4.54 10.62 6.02
N ALA A 179 5.57 11.16 6.68
CA ALA A 179 5.65 12.59 6.93
C ALA A 179 5.69 13.42 5.63
N GLU A 180 6.37 12.92 4.59
CA GLU A 180 6.37 13.52 3.25
C GLU A 180 4.99 13.50 2.60
N VAL A 181 4.26 12.38 2.66
CA VAL A 181 2.87 12.29 2.18
C VAL A 181 1.98 13.33 2.87
N HIS A 182 2.06 13.47 4.19
CA HIS A 182 1.31 14.49 4.92
C HIS A 182 1.65 15.92 4.48
N LEU A 183 2.93 16.22 4.22
CA LEU A 183 3.36 17.52 3.70
C LEU A 183 2.79 17.79 2.31
N ILE A 184 2.85 16.81 1.41
CA ILE A 184 2.26 16.89 0.06
C ILE A 184 0.76 17.17 0.15
N CYS A 185 0.02 16.42 0.98
CA CYS A 185 -1.42 16.61 1.15
C CYS A 185 -1.74 18.00 1.71
N MET A 186 -0.97 18.50 2.68
CA MET A 186 -1.13 19.87 3.18
C MET A 186 -0.85 20.92 2.10
N ASP A 187 0.14 20.71 1.23
CA ASP A 187 0.42 21.61 0.11
C ASP A 187 -0.73 21.63 -0.90
N ILE A 188 -1.26 20.46 -1.27
CA ILE A 188 -2.43 20.32 -2.14
C ILE A 188 -3.65 21.04 -1.54
N ALA A 189 -3.98 20.76 -0.27
CA ALA A 189 -5.09 21.43 0.40
C ALA A 189 -4.89 22.95 0.50
N LYS A 190 -3.65 23.41 0.71
CA LYS A 190 -3.33 24.83 0.77
C LYS A 190 -3.50 25.51 -0.58
N GLU A 191 -3.01 24.91 -1.65
CA GLU A 191 -3.16 25.39 -3.03
C GLU A 191 -4.64 25.55 -3.39
N ARG A 192 -5.51 24.68 -2.86
CA ARG A 192 -6.97 24.69 -3.08
C ARG A 192 -7.75 25.58 -2.11
N GLY A 193 -7.13 26.10 -1.05
CA GLY A 193 -7.83 26.82 0.03
C GLY A 193 -8.71 25.92 0.90
N GLU A 194 -8.38 24.63 0.99
CA GLU A 194 -9.15 23.57 1.65
C GLU A 194 -8.56 23.10 2.99
N LEU A 195 -7.51 23.77 3.50
CA LEU A 195 -6.92 23.42 4.80
C LEU A 195 -7.98 23.52 5.92
N PRO A 196 -8.26 22.42 6.66
CA PRO A 196 -9.33 22.40 7.65
C PRO A 196 -8.91 22.94 9.02
N PHE A 197 -7.72 23.53 9.14
CA PHE A 197 -7.15 24.02 10.40
C PHE A 197 -6.49 25.39 10.23
N SER A 198 -6.22 26.09 11.34
CA SER A 198 -5.65 27.44 11.32
C SER A 198 -4.21 27.46 10.81
N ALA A 199 -3.72 28.64 10.40
CA ALA A 199 -2.35 28.81 9.94
C ALA A 199 -1.32 28.44 11.04
N GLU A 200 -1.63 28.70 12.31
CA GLU A 200 -0.79 28.30 13.43
C GLU A 200 -0.71 26.78 13.57
N LYS A 201 -1.86 26.09 13.42
CA LYS A 201 -1.90 24.62 13.46
C LYS A 201 -1.22 24.00 12.24
N GLU A 202 -1.36 24.60 11.05
CA GLU A 202 -0.60 24.21 9.85
C GLU A 202 0.91 24.26 10.13
N GLN A 203 1.40 25.38 10.66
CA GLN A 203 2.82 25.55 10.98
C GLN A 203 3.30 24.50 12.01
N GLU A 204 2.50 24.23 13.04
CA GLU A 204 2.80 23.21 14.04
C GLU A 204 2.91 21.80 13.43
N LEU A 205 1.94 21.40 12.59
CA LEU A 205 1.92 20.09 11.94
C LEU A 205 3.10 19.92 10.98
N ARG A 206 3.40 20.93 10.17
CA ARG A 206 4.58 20.93 9.28
C ARG A 206 5.88 20.76 10.06
N GLN A 207 6.05 21.48 11.17
CA GLN A 207 7.23 21.33 12.03
C GLN A 207 7.35 19.91 12.60
N LYS A 208 6.23 19.26 12.94
CA LYS A 208 6.22 17.86 13.38
C LYS A 208 6.62 16.91 12.25
N CYS A 209 6.08 17.07 11.04
CA CYS A 209 6.51 16.31 9.87
C CYS A 209 8.01 16.46 9.61
N GLU A 210 8.53 17.70 9.58
CA GLU A 210 9.95 17.95 9.37
C GLU A 210 10.84 17.35 10.46
N LYS A 211 10.37 17.39 11.72
CA LYS A 211 11.07 16.69 12.81
C LYS A 211 11.10 15.18 12.56
N ILE A 212 9.96 14.57 12.17
CA ILE A 212 9.88 13.14 11.84
C ILE A 212 10.81 12.78 10.68
N LYS A 213 10.89 13.62 9.65
CA LYS A 213 11.83 13.44 8.54
C LYS A 213 13.26 13.47 9.05
N SER A 214 13.66 14.51 9.79
CA SER A 214 15.05 14.68 10.26
C SER A 214 15.58 13.52 11.12
N ILE A 215 14.72 12.88 11.92
CA ILE A 215 15.11 11.74 12.77
C ILE A 215 15.09 10.40 12.01
N ASN A 216 14.44 10.33 10.85
CA ASN A 216 14.34 9.16 9.98
C ASN A 216 15.24 9.23 8.73
N GLU A 217 16.04 10.29 8.57
CA GLU A 217 17.11 10.39 7.55
C GLU A 217 18.28 9.44 7.83
N TRP A 218 18.51 9.10 9.11
CA TRP A 218 19.59 8.22 9.54
C TRP A 218 19.01 7.15 10.45
N GLN A 219 18.68 6.00 9.87
CA GLN A 219 17.93 4.89 10.47
C GLN A 219 18.38 4.55 11.91
N LYS A 220 17.86 5.30 12.89
CA LYS A 220 17.84 4.94 14.29
C LYS A 220 16.39 4.73 14.62
N PHE A 221 15.99 3.46 14.65
CA PHE A 221 14.74 3.00 15.26
C PHE A 221 14.72 3.45 16.73
N SER A 222 14.36 4.71 16.93
CA SER A 222 14.08 5.31 18.23
C SER A 222 12.57 5.46 18.31
N LYS A 223 12.01 5.39 19.52
CA LYS A 223 10.57 5.60 19.71
C LYS A 223 10.09 6.96 19.18
N GLU A 224 10.99 7.94 19.13
CA GLU A 224 10.72 9.26 18.57
C GLU A 224 10.56 9.24 17.05
N GLY A 225 11.15 8.25 16.37
CA GLY A 225 11.11 8.06 14.92
C GLY A 225 9.83 7.43 14.39
N MET A 226 8.92 6.93 15.24
CA MET A 226 7.75 6.12 14.85
C MET A 226 6.56 6.91 14.26
N GLY A 227 6.82 8.03 13.58
CA GLY A 227 5.78 8.85 12.96
C GLY A 227 4.81 9.48 13.95
N PHE A 228 3.66 9.96 13.45
CA PHE A 228 2.60 10.52 14.30
C PHE A 228 1.80 9.45 15.06
N MET A 229 1.86 8.21 14.61
CA MET A 229 1.17 7.08 15.22
C MET A 229 1.88 6.62 16.49
N ALA A 230 3.21 6.51 16.43
CA ALA A 230 4.09 6.07 17.52
C ALA A 230 3.62 4.82 18.28
N GLY A 231 2.90 3.88 17.64
CA GLY A 231 2.33 2.71 18.29
C GLY A 231 1.01 2.28 17.65
N PHE A 232 -0.07 2.25 18.42
CA PHE A 232 -1.40 1.82 17.97
C PHE A 232 -2.40 2.99 17.97
N GLY A 233 -3.31 3.03 16.98
CA GLY A 233 -4.32 4.09 16.83
C GLY A 233 -3.77 5.42 16.30
N ALA A 234 -4.61 6.45 16.21
CA ALA A 234 -4.21 7.75 15.67
C ALA A 234 -4.17 8.85 16.74
N SER A 235 -3.04 9.56 16.85
CA SER A 235 -2.94 10.77 17.67
C SER A 235 -3.88 11.87 17.15
N GLU A 236 -4.22 12.86 17.98
CA GLU A 236 -5.12 13.95 17.54
C GLU A 236 -4.57 14.73 16.34
N ASP A 237 -3.26 14.92 16.27
CA ASP A 237 -2.63 15.55 15.09
C ASP A 237 -2.71 14.64 13.86
N LEU A 238 -2.51 13.32 14.02
CA LEU A 238 -2.67 12.38 12.92
C LEU A 238 -4.12 12.34 12.41
N LYS A 239 -5.10 12.35 13.32
CA LYS A 239 -6.52 12.42 12.95
C LYS A 239 -6.83 13.67 12.11
N LEU A 240 -6.27 14.83 12.47
CA LEU A 240 -6.46 16.05 11.68
C LEU A 240 -5.90 15.93 10.25
N LEU A 241 -4.72 15.32 10.09
CA LEU A 241 -4.11 15.07 8.79
C LEU A 241 -4.94 14.06 7.98
N MET A 242 -5.34 12.96 8.61
CA MET A 242 -6.14 11.91 7.97
C MET A 242 -7.57 12.37 7.64
N ASP A 243 -8.19 13.22 8.45
CA ASP A 243 -9.52 13.76 8.11
C ASP A 243 -9.48 14.74 6.93
N MET A 244 -8.33 15.36 6.69
CA MET A 244 -8.06 16.16 5.49
C MET A 244 -7.85 15.24 4.28
N GLU A 245 -6.96 14.26 4.40
CA GLU A 245 -6.64 13.28 3.35
C GLU A 245 -7.85 12.47 2.89
N ALA A 246 -8.72 12.05 3.80
CA ALA A 246 -9.91 11.26 3.49
C ALA A 246 -10.89 12.00 2.55
N LYS A 247 -10.77 13.34 2.43
CA LYS A 247 -11.58 14.17 1.52
C LYS A 247 -10.95 14.33 0.14
N MET A 248 -9.69 13.94 -0.04
CA MET A 248 -8.92 14.07 -1.28
C MET A 248 -9.23 12.93 -2.25
N THR A 249 -10.48 12.85 -2.72
CA THR A 249 -10.94 11.76 -3.61
C THR A 249 -10.29 11.76 -5.00
N ASP A 250 -9.61 12.84 -5.36
CA ASP A 250 -8.85 13.03 -6.59
C ASP A 250 -7.33 12.77 -6.41
N VAL A 251 -6.94 12.20 -5.27
CA VAL A 251 -5.57 11.84 -4.92
C VAL A 251 -5.51 10.37 -4.53
N VAL A 252 -4.61 9.60 -5.15
CA VAL A 252 -4.31 8.21 -4.75
C VAL A 252 -2.87 8.04 -4.32
N PHE A 253 -2.63 7.04 -3.47
CA PHE A 253 -1.30 6.64 -3.01
C PHE A 253 -0.96 5.21 -3.45
N VAL A 254 0.22 5.01 -4.03
CA VAL A 254 0.69 3.68 -4.45
C VAL A 254 2.13 3.48 -3.98
N SER A 255 2.34 2.50 -3.10
CA SER A 255 3.65 2.06 -2.65
C SER A 255 4.06 0.77 -3.37
N ILE A 256 5.26 0.73 -3.96
CA ILE A 256 5.77 -0.42 -4.72
C ILE A 256 6.81 -1.17 -3.88
N HIS A 257 6.66 -2.49 -3.76
CA HIS A 257 7.46 -3.38 -2.92
C HIS A 257 7.71 -4.74 -3.58
N ILE A 258 8.65 -5.49 -3.04
CA ILE A 258 8.98 -6.85 -3.48
C ILE A 258 8.93 -7.81 -2.29
N ASN A 259 8.21 -8.91 -2.47
CA ASN A 259 7.99 -9.88 -1.40
C ASN A 259 9.17 -10.85 -1.31
N SER A 260 9.25 -11.57 -0.19
CA SER A 260 10.17 -12.68 -0.01
C SER A 260 9.60 -13.69 0.98
N THR A 261 10.18 -14.89 0.99
CA THR A 261 9.94 -15.84 2.08
C THR A 261 11.24 -16.22 2.78
N GLY A 262 11.17 -16.36 4.10
CA GLY A 262 12.27 -16.86 4.91
C GLY A 262 12.40 -18.39 4.90
N ASP A 263 11.44 -19.12 4.33
CA ASP A 263 11.45 -20.58 4.26
C ASP A 263 11.93 -21.07 2.88
N PRO A 264 13.14 -21.67 2.77
CA PRO A 264 13.64 -22.21 1.51
C PRO A 264 12.74 -23.26 0.86
N ALA A 265 11.89 -23.95 1.64
CA ALA A 265 10.93 -24.91 1.10
C ALA A 265 9.82 -24.24 0.28
N GLU A 266 9.62 -22.93 0.43
CA GLU A 266 8.59 -22.16 -0.25
C GLU A 266 9.11 -21.40 -1.48
N TYR A 267 10.42 -21.47 -1.79
CA TYR A 267 11.01 -20.69 -2.89
C TYR A 267 10.38 -21.00 -4.24
N GLU A 268 10.03 -22.26 -4.51
CA GLU A 268 9.36 -22.67 -5.76
C GLU A 268 7.83 -22.53 -5.67
N ILE A 269 7.28 -22.18 -4.51
CA ILE A 269 5.83 -22.18 -4.24
C ILE A 269 5.27 -20.77 -4.21
N LYS A 270 5.87 -19.88 -3.41
CA LYS A 270 5.40 -18.50 -3.27
C LYS A 270 5.91 -17.69 -4.44
N HIS A 271 5.00 -17.21 -5.28
CA HIS A 271 5.28 -16.42 -6.48
C HIS A 271 4.08 -15.52 -6.81
N GLY A 272 4.29 -14.57 -7.70
CA GLY A 272 3.27 -13.67 -8.21
C GLY A 272 2.91 -12.53 -7.27
N ALA A 273 2.15 -11.59 -7.82
CA ALA A 273 1.85 -10.32 -7.20
C ALA A 273 0.87 -10.43 -6.03
N ALA A 274 0.87 -9.42 -5.16
CA ALA A 274 -0.11 -9.23 -4.10
C ALA A 274 -0.36 -7.73 -3.86
N VAL A 275 -1.60 -7.35 -3.55
CA VAL A 275 -1.95 -5.95 -3.24
C VAL A 275 -2.47 -5.85 -1.82
N HIS A 276 -1.93 -4.93 -1.05
CA HIS A 276 -2.30 -4.68 0.33
C HIS A 276 -3.00 -3.33 0.45
N PHE A 277 -4.09 -3.30 1.19
CA PHE A 277 -4.86 -2.08 1.43
C PHE A 277 -5.22 -1.91 2.90
N ALA A 278 -5.44 -0.66 3.31
CA ALA A 278 -5.85 -0.35 4.66
C ALA A 278 -7.36 -0.54 4.82
N ASP A 279 -7.75 -1.32 5.83
CA ASP A 279 -9.13 -1.47 6.28
C ASP A 279 -9.20 -1.16 7.78
N ASP A 280 -10.06 -0.23 8.15
CA ASP A 280 -10.15 0.23 9.54
C ASP A 280 -10.60 -0.87 10.51
N THR A 281 -11.40 -1.85 10.06
CA THR A 281 -11.81 -2.99 10.91
C THR A 281 -10.65 -3.96 11.13
N TYR A 282 -9.79 -4.14 10.12
CA TYR A 282 -8.59 -4.95 10.22
C TYR A 282 -7.54 -4.30 11.12
N ILE A 283 -7.24 -3.02 10.87
CA ILE A 283 -6.19 -2.25 11.55
C ILE A 283 -6.53 -2.02 13.03
N SER A 284 -7.82 -1.86 13.36
CA SER A 284 -8.25 -1.65 14.75
C SER A 284 -8.18 -2.90 15.64
N SER A 285 -7.76 -4.05 15.10
CA SER A 285 -7.54 -5.26 15.91
C SER A 285 -6.26 -5.16 16.74
N PRO A 286 -6.30 -5.36 18.08
CA PRO A 286 -5.11 -5.34 18.94
C PRO A 286 -4.05 -6.39 18.61
N SER A 287 -4.37 -7.38 17.76
CA SER A 287 -3.41 -8.38 17.29
C SER A 287 -2.30 -7.81 16.42
N HIS A 288 -2.46 -6.59 15.92
CA HIS A 288 -1.54 -5.90 15.04
C HIS A 288 -0.80 -4.75 15.75
N ASP A 289 -0.84 -4.73 17.09
CA ASP A 289 -0.07 -3.83 17.95
C ASP A 289 1.42 -4.22 17.94
N GLU A 290 2.17 -3.65 17.02
CA GLU A 290 3.64 -3.72 17.02
C GLU A 290 4.23 -2.58 17.87
N GLY A 291 4.15 -2.61 19.21
CA GLY A 291 5.01 -1.68 19.95
C GLY A 291 4.86 -1.43 21.45
N GLY A 292 3.76 -1.81 22.11
CA GLY A 292 3.69 -1.64 23.57
C GLY A 292 3.90 -0.20 24.07
N GLU A 293 3.07 0.72 23.56
CA GLU A 293 2.88 2.15 23.91
C GLU A 293 3.70 3.18 23.10
N PRO A 294 3.09 4.35 22.76
CA PRO A 294 1.72 4.80 23.08
C PRO A 294 0.54 4.18 22.29
N ARG A 295 -0.62 4.12 22.95
CA ARG A 295 -1.91 3.70 22.39
C ARG A 295 -2.88 4.88 22.30
N HIS A 296 -3.38 5.11 21.11
CA HIS A 296 -4.45 6.04 20.79
C HIS A 296 -5.71 5.29 20.39
N ASP A 297 -6.84 5.99 20.33
CA ASP A 297 -8.07 5.42 19.76
C ASP A 297 -7.86 5.07 18.28
N PRO A 298 -8.43 3.95 17.80
CA PRO A 298 -8.37 3.62 16.39
C PRO A 298 -9.02 4.70 15.52
N TYR A 299 -8.50 4.86 14.31
CA TYR A 299 -9.09 5.70 13.28
C TYR A 299 -10.09 4.89 12.44
N PHE A 300 -11.21 5.51 12.09
CA PHE A 300 -12.31 4.88 11.32
C PHE A 300 -12.81 5.75 10.15
N GLY A 301 -11.99 6.70 9.69
CA GLY A 301 -12.35 7.66 8.65
C GLY A 301 -11.91 7.28 7.24
N ARG A 302 -11.32 6.10 7.02
CA ARG A 302 -10.90 5.67 5.67
C ARG A 302 -12.08 5.23 4.84
N ASN A 303 -11.92 5.32 3.53
CA ASN A 303 -12.85 4.70 2.60
C ASN A 303 -12.46 3.23 2.34
N ASN A 304 -12.86 2.33 3.24
CA ASN A 304 -12.55 0.89 3.15
C ASN A 304 -13.03 0.27 1.81
N GLU A 305 -14.19 0.70 1.30
CA GLU A 305 -14.75 0.20 0.05
C GLU A 305 -13.88 0.62 -1.15
N LEU A 306 -13.51 1.90 -1.25
CA LEU A 306 -12.65 2.37 -2.32
C LEU A 306 -11.23 1.81 -2.23
N ASN A 307 -10.67 1.63 -1.03
CA ASN A 307 -9.38 0.97 -0.83
C ASN A 307 -9.39 -0.47 -1.35
N SER A 308 -10.41 -1.24 -0.98
CA SER A 308 -10.57 -2.63 -1.44
C SER A 308 -10.78 -2.69 -2.97
N LYS A 309 -11.65 -1.83 -3.51
CA LYS A 309 -11.91 -1.74 -4.96
C LYS A 309 -10.64 -1.38 -5.73
N PHE A 310 -9.91 -0.36 -5.28
CA PHE A 310 -8.68 0.09 -5.92
C PHE A 310 -7.61 -1.00 -5.87
N ALA A 311 -7.46 -1.70 -4.75
CA ALA A 311 -6.55 -2.84 -4.63
C ALA A 311 -6.87 -3.97 -5.60
N GLN A 312 -8.16 -4.32 -5.73
CA GLN A 312 -8.61 -5.32 -6.70
C GLN A 312 -8.31 -4.89 -8.14
N MET A 313 -8.56 -3.62 -8.50
CA MET A 313 -8.27 -3.10 -9.84
C MET A 313 -6.77 -3.17 -10.18
N ILE A 314 -5.90 -2.75 -9.25
CA ILE A 314 -4.44 -2.85 -9.40
C ILE A 314 -4.03 -4.30 -9.65
N TYR A 315 -4.55 -5.25 -8.87
CA TYR A 315 -4.23 -6.66 -9.04
C TYR A 315 -4.70 -7.18 -10.41
N ASP A 316 -5.95 -6.92 -10.78
CA ASP A 316 -6.58 -7.46 -12.00
C ASP A 316 -5.87 -6.98 -13.26
N HIS A 317 -5.58 -5.68 -13.35
CA HIS A 317 -4.82 -5.12 -14.47
C HIS A 317 -3.42 -5.71 -14.55
N TYR A 318 -2.72 -5.82 -13.40
CA TYR A 318 -1.35 -6.32 -13.38
C TYR A 318 -1.27 -7.76 -13.88
N VAL A 319 -2.15 -8.64 -13.40
CA VAL A 319 -2.12 -10.07 -13.81
C VAL A 319 -2.77 -10.31 -15.16
N GLN A 320 -3.65 -9.42 -15.63
CA GLN A 320 -4.13 -9.46 -17.01
C GLN A 320 -3.00 -9.17 -18.00
N TYR A 321 -2.11 -8.23 -17.66
CA TYR A 321 -0.96 -7.88 -18.48
C TYR A 321 0.20 -8.88 -18.33
N PHE A 322 0.46 -9.33 -17.10
CA PHE A 322 1.47 -10.32 -16.75
C PHE A 322 0.83 -11.59 -16.16
N PRO A 323 0.29 -12.50 -17.00
CA PRO A 323 -0.41 -13.69 -16.52
C PRO A 323 0.48 -14.65 -15.72
N ASP A 324 1.80 -14.60 -15.92
CA ASP A 324 2.75 -15.40 -15.17
C ASP A 324 3.01 -14.84 -13.75
N MET A 325 2.55 -13.62 -13.47
CA MET A 325 2.63 -12.97 -12.15
C MET A 325 1.34 -13.13 -11.33
N VAL A 326 0.43 -14.02 -11.73
CA VAL A 326 -0.73 -14.38 -10.89
C VAL A 326 -0.24 -14.92 -9.55
N SER A 327 -0.85 -14.44 -8.45
CA SER A 327 -0.50 -14.86 -7.10
C SER A 327 -0.62 -16.37 -6.92
N TYR A 328 0.34 -16.96 -6.21
CA TYR A 328 0.33 -18.39 -5.84
C TYR A 328 -0.92 -18.83 -5.07
N SER A 329 -1.68 -17.88 -4.51
CA SER A 329 -2.95 -18.11 -3.84
C SER A 329 -3.91 -16.97 -4.12
N GLN A 330 -5.13 -17.29 -4.59
CA GLN A 330 -6.17 -16.27 -4.80
C GLN A 330 -6.47 -15.50 -3.51
N ALA A 331 -6.40 -16.16 -2.35
CA ALA A 331 -6.59 -15.53 -1.05
C ALA A 331 -5.42 -14.61 -0.64
N GLN A 332 -4.38 -14.48 -1.46
CA GLN A 332 -3.25 -13.57 -1.28
C GLN A 332 -3.19 -12.48 -2.35
N SER A 333 -4.13 -12.46 -3.30
CA SER A 333 -4.15 -11.48 -4.39
C SER A 333 -4.36 -10.05 -3.92
N HIS A 334 -5.33 -9.82 -3.04
CA HIS A 334 -5.61 -8.53 -2.42
C HIS A 334 -6.02 -8.72 -0.96
N LEU A 335 -5.41 -7.97 -0.05
CA LEU A 335 -5.50 -8.24 1.39
C LEU A 335 -5.61 -6.96 2.20
N ALA A 336 -6.58 -6.93 3.12
CA ALA A 336 -6.56 -5.97 4.21
C ALA A 336 -5.30 -6.17 5.05
N SER A 337 -4.56 -5.11 5.32
CA SER A 337 -3.26 -5.16 5.99
C SER A 337 -2.99 -3.91 6.82
N ALA A 338 -1.98 -3.97 7.67
CA ALA A 338 -1.64 -2.90 8.61
C ALA A 338 -0.23 -2.34 8.36
N PHE A 339 0.29 -2.38 7.12
CA PHE A 339 1.59 -1.79 6.81
C PHE A 339 1.60 -0.29 7.08
N ALA A 340 2.69 0.25 7.65
CA ALA A 340 2.72 1.65 8.07
C ALA A 340 2.45 2.62 6.90
N VAL A 341 2.94 2.32 5.69
CA VAL A 341 2.75 3.19 4.51
C VAL A 341 1.29 3.39 4.07
N ILE A 342 0.40 2.46 4.42
CA ILE A 342 -1.05 2.56 4.16
C ILE A 342 -1.85 2.84 5.45
N ARG A 343 -1.27 2.55 6.62
CA ARG A 343 -1.91 2.72 7.93
C ARG A 343 -1.70 4.11 8.54
N GLU A 344 -0.73 4.89 8.07
CA GLU A 344 -0.47 6.24 8.62
C GLU A 344 -1.08 7.36 7.79
N GLN A 345 -1.81 7.05 6.74
CA GLN A 345 -2.58 8.02 5.94
C GLN A 345 -3.99 7.48 5.67
N SER A 346 -4.89 8.32 5.14
CA SER A 346 -6.27 7.94 4.79
C SER A 346 -6.68 8.21 3.33
N LEU A 347 -5.72 8.54 2.46
CA LEU A 347 -5.92 8.52 1.02
C LEU A 347 -6.40 7.14 0.56
N VAL A 348 -7.08 7.09 -0.59
CA VAL A 348 -7.27 5.81 -1.27
C VAL A 348 -5.92 5.32 -1.75
N GLY A 349 -5.46 4.16 -1.28
CA GLY A 349 -4.12 3.71 -1.60
C GLY A 349 -3.78 2.28 -1.23
N VAL A 350 -2.67 1.84 -1.81
CA VAL A 350 -2.21 0.45 -1.76
C VAL A 350 -0.71 0.35 -1.52
N LEU A 351 -0.29 -0.78 -0.96
CA LEU A 351 1.06 -1.31 -1.08
C LEU A 351 0.99 -2.49 -2.06
N PHE A 352 1.74 -2.41 -3.15
CA PHE A 352 1.80 -3.41 -4.19
C PHE A 352 3.10 -4.21 -4.12
N GLU A 353 2.97 -5.50 -3.83
CA GLU A 353 4.04 -6.48 -3.91
C GLU A 353 4.08 -7.06 -5.32
N VAL A 354 5.13 -6.76 -6.09
CA VAL A 354 5.20 -7.13 -7.52
C VAL A 354 5.32 -8.64 -7.70
N GLY A 355 6.00 -9.32 -6.77
CA GLY A 355 6.27 -10.76 -6.77
C GLY A 355 7.24 -11.14 -5.66
N PHE A 356 7.77 -12.37 -5.67
CA PHE A 356 8.67 -12.88 -4.63
C PHE A 356 10.12 -12.97 -5.12
N ILE A 357 11.03 -12.14 -4.59
CA ILE A 357 12.46 -12.17 -4.99
C ILE A 357 13.16 -13.49 -4.64
N THR A 358 12.57 -14.32 -3.78
CA THR A 358 13.10 -15.65 -3.48
C THR A 358 12.70 -16.69 -4.53
N ASN A 359 11.64 -16.42 -5.30
CA ASN A 359 11.16 -17.33 -6.33
C ASN A 359 11.94 -17.18 -7.63
N PRO A 360 12.42 -18.27 -8.24
CA PRO A 360 13.23 -18.18 -9.44
C PRO A 360 12.52 -17.58 -10.64
N HIS A 361 11.24 -17.89 -10.84
CA HIS A 361 10.45 -17.34 -11.93
C HIS A 361 10.30 -15.81 -11.78
N ASP A 362 9.88 -15.35 -10.61
CA ASP A 362 9.72 -13.91 -10.35
C ASP A 362 11.06 -13.17 -10.36
N ARG A 363 12.14 -13.78 -9.90
CA ARG A 363 13.48 -13.19 -10.03
C ARG A 363 13.89 -12.98 -11.48
N ASP A 364 13.61 -13.93 -12.36
CA ASP A 364 13.92 -13.79 -13.78
C ASP A 364 13.14 -12.60 -14.38
N PHE A 365 11.92 -12.35 -13.88
CA PHE A 365 11.18 -11.12 -14.17
C PHE A 365 11.93 -9.87 -13.69
N PHE A 366 12.39 -9.84 -12.43
CA PHE A 366 13.08 -8.67 -11.84
C PHE A 366 14.44 -8.36 -12.46
N LYS A 367 15.14 -9.36 -13.01
CA LYS A 367 16.43 -9.17 -13.70
C LYS A 367 16.29 -8.49 -15.07
N ASN A 368 15.07 -8.38 -15.59
CA ASN A 368 14.80 -7.78 -16.88
C ASN A 368 14.31 -6.33 -16.72
N ASP A 369 15.17 -5.36 -17.02
CA ASP A 369 14.83 -3.93 -16.97
C ASP A 369 13.64 -3.56 -17.85
N GLU A 370 13.38 -4.28 -18.95
CA GLU A 370 12.20 -4.03 -19.79
C GLU A 370 10.92 -4.46 -19.07
N ASN A 371 10.95 -5.57 -18.32
CA ASN A 371 9.82 -6.00 -17.52
C ASN A 371 9.52 -4.98 -16.42
N LEU A 372 10.55 -4.50 -15.72
CA LEU A 372 10.38 -3.48 -14.67
C LEU A 372 9.76 -2.18 -15.21
N LYS A 373 10.20 -1.72 -16.39
CA LYS A 373 9.60 -0.55 -17.04
C LYS A 373 8.15 -0.83 -17.46
N LYS A 374 7.87 -2.00 -18.02
CA LYS A 374 6.52 -2.41 -18.43
C LYS A 374 5.57 -2.64 -17.25
N SER A 375 6.07 -2.82 -16.02
CA SER A 375 5.23 -2.86 -14.82
C SER A 375 4.43 -1.57 -14.60
N ALA A 376 4.92 -0.42 -15.10
CA ALA A 376 4.17 0.84 -15.02
C ALA A 376 2.84 0.77 -15.78
N ILE A 377 2.83 0.19 -16.98
CA ILE A 377 1.67 0.19 -17.90
C ILE A 377 0.37 -0.29 -17.21
N PRO A 378 0.29 -1.53 -16.70
CA PRO A 378 -0.95 -1.99 -16.08
C PRO A 378 -1.27 -1.29 -14.76
N LEU A 379 -0.27 -0.77 -14.04
CA LEU A 379 -0.51 -0.03 -12.80
C LEU A 379 -1.14 1.33 -13.09
N ASP A 380 -0.64 2.02 -14.11
CA ASP A 380 -1.12 3.33 -14.52
C ASP A 380 -2.46 3.24 -15.24
N ASP A 381 -2.71 2.18 -16.01
CA ASP A 381 -4.01 1.85 -16.58
C ASP A 381 -5.07 1.62 -15.49
N ALA A 382 -4.72 0.92 -14.40
CA ALA A 382 -5.62 0.71 -13.27
C ALA A 382 -5.92 2.02 -12.52
N ILE A 383 -4.92 2.90 -12.35
CA ILE A 383 -5.10 4.23 -11.75
C ILE A 383 -6.03 5.09 -12.61
N GLU A 384 -5.82 5.08 -13.93
CA GLU A 384 -6.68 5.79 -14.88
C GLU A 384 -8.12 5.27 -14.83
N GLU A 385 -8.32 3.96 -14.93
CA GLU A 385 -9.66 3.38 -14.84
C GLU A 385 -10.32 3.69 -13.50
N TYR A 386 -9.56 3.66 -12.39
CA TYR A 386 -10.07 4.00 -11.08
C TYR A 386 -10.66 5.41 -11.07
N PHE A 387 -9.89 6.41 -11.48
CA PHE A 387 -10.33 7.80 -11.50
C PHE A 387 -11.50 8.04 -12.46
N LEU A 388 -11.48 7.42 -13.65
CA LEU A 388 -12.58 7.51 -14.59
C LEU A 388 -13.87 6.87 -14.02
N SER A 389 -13.75 5.75 -13.31
CA SER A 389 -14.90 5.10 -12.67
C SER A 389 -15.56 5.96 -11.59
N LEU A 390 -14.82 6.90 -10.97
CA LEU A 390 -15.40 7.86 -10.03
C LEU A 390 -16.25 8.91 -10.73
N LYS A 391 -15.87 9.36 -11.94
CA LYS A 391 -16.65 10.33 -12.73
C LYS A 391 -18.03 9.79 -13.09
N ASP A 392 -18.10 8.51 -13.48
CA ASP A 392 -19.34 7.86 -13.92
C ASP A 392 -20.37 7.64 -12.80
N THR A 393 -19.95 7.78 -11.54
CA THR A 393 -20.83 7.63 -10.37
C THR A 393 -21.39 8.95 -9.85
N GLN A 394 -20.91 10.10 -10.34
CA GLN A 394 -21.47 11.41 -10.01
C GLN A 394 -22.67 11.71 -10.93
N PRO A 395 -23.88 11.99 -10.40
CA PRO A 395 -25.00 12.36 -11.24
C PRO A 395 -24.65 13.64 -12.03
N ALA A 396 -24.91 13.63 -13.34
CA ALA A 396 -24.70 14.79 -14.20
C ALA A 396 -25.39 16.00 -13.55
N THR A 397 -24.59 17.00 -13.15
CA THR A 397 -25.11 18.26 -12.66
C THR A 397 -25.71 19.00 -13.86
N THR A 398 -27.04 18.91 -13.98
CA THR A 398 -27.85 19.65 -14.96
C THR A 398 -28.08 21.08 -14.53
#